data_AF-A0A2E0HD03-F1
#
_entry.id   AF-A0A2E0HD03-F1
#
_cell.length_a   1.000
_cell.length_b   1.000
_cell.length_c   1.000
_cell.angle_alpha   90.00
_cell.angle_beta   90.00
_cell.angle_gamma   90.00
#
_symmetry.space_group_name_H-M   'P 1'
#
loop_
_entity.id
_entity.type
_entity.pdbx_description
1 polymer ?
#
loop_
_entity_poly.entity_id
_entity_poly.type
_entity_poly.pdbx_seq_one_letter_code
_entity_poly.pdbx_strand_id
1 'polypeptide(L)'
;MTIARPLVNLGRVLLALALGSVLQPVQASEITGTDLLNLLVDSKVISEQQADELVDRIQRRSQPDPNQPDINPGDVLQLLKDSGAISESAYQDLMQKQERRKQAMSSQQGAESKADSSSKVRVPYLPDYIRRDLEQSIKHQVEVDVVQKVKDEAVRTARVYGWGIEEAPGWVHSLKISGDGRIRYQWDHFPDDNAAISYPDLNAINDSGELVFNNVEDDRHRFRSRFRVLLKAKPSERIELGVRLTTGDEGDPVSANQTLGRFSQKWDASFDLGYIKFTSFEENWVFAGGRVKNPFLHTDLVFDSDMTFEGLYGTHYWLRQESVFDDQRQWDPYITIGLFPLQEIHSSRAGLQEATQDLISEINDQDKYLYAAQIGASYDFINRNKLEMGLAYYKYDQIQGRRNPFEGTGATDATASQFYQLGNSLIQINHPNDPVKLGLASGYELINATVKYTMVDFFPTYVFLHADFVKNLDFDQDYIDSLYPGVDVPSRDQGYEFGIAAGTSTLTYLRDWRVSFLYRHLEGDAVLDAFADSDFLLGGTDAEGYILQFQYGIYDNTVVSAKWLSADAIDADPSDSEDFNLSVDTLQVDVSASF
;
A
#
# COMPACT_ATOMS: atom_id res chain seq x y z
N MET A 1 -29.85 -8.26 35.42
CA MET A 1 -29.72 -6.91 35.98
C MET A 1 -28.60 -6.23 35.23
N THR A 2 -28.97 -5.16 34.54
CA THR A 2 -28.27 -4.45 33.47
C THR A 2 -27.02 -3.74 33.96
N ILE A 3 -25.90 -3.81 33.21
CA ILE A 3 -24.98 -2.67 32.96
C ILE A 3 -24.37 -2.93 31.56
N ALA A 4 -24.76 -2.07 30.61
CA ALA A 4 -24.21 -1.99 29.27
C ALA A 4 -23.63 -0.58 29.06
N ARG A 5 -22.57 -0.50 28.25
CA ARG A 5 -21.73 0.63 27.79
C ARG A 5 -22.42 2.00 27.67
N PRO A 6 -21.64 3.11 27.75
CA PRO A 6 -21.23 3.76 26.49
C PRO A 6 -19.85 4.44 26.52
N LEU A 7 -18.98 4.14 25.54
CA LEU A 7 -17.75 4.90 25.23
C LEU A 7 -17.55 5.10 23.70
N VAL A 8 -18.64 5.17 22.92
CA VAL A 8 -18.60 5.30 21.44
C VAL A 8 -19.00 6.71 20.94
N ASN A 9 -19.20 7.70 21.82
CA ASN A 9 -19.79 9.00 21.42
C ASN A 9 -18.84 10.22 21.40
N LEU A 10 -17.53 10.06 21.55
CA LEU A 10 -16.59 11.20 21.45
C LEU A 10 -16.03 11.45 20.03
N GLY A 11 -16.06 10.46 19.14
CA GLY A 11 -15.56 10.59 17.76
C GLY A 11 -16.53 11.22 16.75
N ARG A 12 -17.83 11.36 17.09
CA ARG A 12 -18.86 11.90 16.17
C ARG A 12 -19.23 13.37 16.39
N VAL A 13 -18.75 13.99 17.46
CA VAL A 13 -19.09 15.39 17.80
C VAL A 13 -18.04 16.38 17.28
N LEU A 14 -16.80 15.94 17.03
CA LEU A 14 -15.74 16.81 16.50
C LEU A 14 -15.82 17.06 14.98
N LEU A 15 -16.55 16.23 14.22
CA LEU A 15 -16.75 16.41 12.77
C LEU A 15 -18.02 17.22 12.41
N ALA A 16 -18.92 17.45 13.36
CA ALA A 16 -20.19 18.15 13.15
C ALA A 16 -20.20 19.61 13.64
N LEU A 17 -19.14 20.08 14.32
CA LEU A 17 -19.03 21.45 14.84
C LEU A 17 -18.14 22.38 13.99
N ALA A 18 -17.57 21.91 12.88
CA ALA A 18 -16.76 22.72 11.96
C ALA A 18 -17.50 23.19 10.69
N LEU A 19 -18.78 22.83 10.50
CA LEU A 19 -19.55 23.11 9.28
C LEU A 19 -20.71 24.10 9.48
N GLY A 20 -20.70 24.88 10.56
CA GLY A 20 -21.82 25.76 10.92
C GLY A 20 -21.40 27.16 11.32
N SER A 21 -20.80 27.95 10.43
CA SER A 21 -20.83 29.42 10.56
C SER A 21 -20.51 30.13 9.24
N VAL A 22 -21.45 30.98 8.81
CA VAL A 22 -21.26 32.15 7.92
C VAL A 22 -20.97 31.85 6.43
N LEU A 23 -22.01 31.42 5.71
CA LEU A 23 -22.14 31.75 4.28
C LEU A 23 -22.73 33.16 4.17
N GLN A 24 -21.88 34.15 3.93
CA GLN A 24 -22.32 35.40 3.31
C GLN A 24 -22.18 35.26 1.79
N PRO A 25 -23.16 35.71 0.99
CA PRO A 25 -23.01 35.73 -0.45
C PRO A 25 -21.95 36.77 -0.83
N VAL A 26 -20.79 36.31 -1.31
CA VAL A 26 -19.76 37.17 -1.89
C VAL A 26 -20.28 37.68 -3.23
N GLN A 27 -20.52 38.98 -3.34
CA GLN A 27 -20.74 39.63 -4.63
C GLN A 27 -19.43 39.60 -5.42
N ALA A 28 -19.49 39.24 -6.70
CA ALA A 28 -18.33 39.30 -7.58
C ALA A 28 -17.83 40.75 -7.67
N SER A 29 -16.69 41.06 -7.05
CA SER A 29 -16.03 42.36 -7.14
C SER A 29 -15.26 42.50 -8.46
N GLU A 30 -15.16 43.73 -8.98
CA GLU A 30 -14.30 44.04 -10.12
C GLU A 30 -12.83 43.71 -9.79
N ILE A 31 -12.11 43.11 -10.74
CA ILE A 31 -10.66 42.83 -10.59
C ILE A 31 -9.93 44.17 -10.61
N THR A 32 -9.18 44.44 -9.55
CA THR A 32 -8.39 45.66 -9.42
C THR A 32 -7.07 45.56 -10.20
N GLY A 33 -6.41 46.68 -10.50
CA GLY A 33 -5.11 46.64 -11.18
C GLY A 33 -4.04 45.93 -10.34
N THR A 34 -4.20 45.99 -9.02
CA THR A 34 -3.35 45.30 -8.04
C THR A 34 -3.56 43.78 -8.09
N ASP A 35 -4.81 43.31 -8.20
CA ASP A 35 -5.12 41.88 -8.38
C ASP A 35 -4.54 41.33 -9.69
N LEU A 36 -4.57 42.13 -10.77
CA LEU A 36 -4.00 41.76 -12.06
C LEU A 36 -2.46 41.65 -12.01
N LEU A 37 -1.79 42.56 -11.30
CA LEU A 37 -0.34 42.52 -11.10
C LEU A 37 0.10 41.28 -10.31
N ASN A 38 -0.58 40.98 -9.20
CA ASN A 38 -0.30 39.79 -8.40
C ASN A 38 -0.49 38.51 -9.22
N LEU A 39 -1.57 38.44 -10.02
CA LEU A 39 -1.83 37.29 -10.88
C LEU A 39 -0.74 37.09 -11.95
N LEU A 40 -0.12 38.17 -12.44
CA LEU A 40 0.99 38.09 -13.41
C LEU A 40 2.32 37.68 -12.77
N VAL A 41 2.54 38.03 -11.50
CA VAL A 41 3.68 37.57 -10.71
C VAL A 41 3.52 36.09 -10.35
N ASP A 42 2.35 35.68 -9.86
CA ASP A 42 2.05 34.30 -9.48
C ASP A 42 2.09 33.34 -10.67
N SER A 43 1.67 33.81 -11.86
CA SER A 43 1.78 33.06 -13.12
C SER A 43 3.18 33.13 -13.76
N LYS A 44 4.15 33.76 -13.09
CA LYS A 44 5.54 33.94 -13.55
C LYS A 44 5.70 34.63 -14.90
N VAL A 45 4.69 35.43 -15.29
CA VAL A 45 4.72 36.23 -16.54
C VAL A 45 5.62 37.45 -16.37
N ILE A 46 5.68 38.01 -15.16
CA ILE A 46 6.60 39.09 -14.76
C ILE A 46 7.22 38.75 -13.39
N SER A 47 8.39 39.29 -13.06
CA SER A 47 8.99 39.16 -11.72
C SER A 47 8.40 40.17 -10.72
N GLU A 48 8.51 39.89 -9.42
CA GLU A 48 8.13 40.84 -8.34
C GLU A 48 8.80 42.21 -8.54
N GLN A 49 10.09 42.23 -8.89
CA GLN A 49 10.82 43.46 -9.17
C GLN A 49 10.28 44.22 -10.39
N GLN A 50 9.80 43.51 -11.42
CA GLN A 50 9.15 44.13 -12.59
C GLN A 50 7.76 44.67 -12.25
N ALA A 51 7.01 44.00 -11.36
CA ALA A 51 5.72 44.46 -10.88
C ALA A 51 5.86 45.74 -10.03
N ASP A 52 6.86 45.80 -9.14
CA ASP A 52 7.17 47.00 -8.35
C ASP A 52 7.52 48.19 -9.25
N GLU A 53 8.37 47.99 -10.26
CA GLU A 53 8.68 49.05 -11.24
C GLU A 53 7.47 49.53 -12.04
N LEU A 54 6.53 48.63 -12.34
CA LEU A 54 5.29 48.96 -13.04
C LEU A 54 4.38 49.83 -12.17
N VAL A 55 4.20 49.46 -10.90
CA VAL A 55 3.44 50.25 -9.91
C VAL A 55 4.05 51.65 -9.78
N ASP A 56 5.37 51.75 -9.65
CA ASP A 56 6.08 53.01 -9.50
C ASP A 56 5.94 53.93 -10.74
N ARG A 57 5.88 53.35 -11.94
CA ARG A 57 5.64 54.10 -13.19
C ARG A 57 4.20 54.59 -13.32
N ILE A 58 3.22 53.81 -12.85
CA ILE A 58 1.80 54.18 -12.86
C ILE A 58 1.55 55.34 -11.91
N GLN A 59 2.07 55.24 -10.68
CA GLN A 59 1.92 56.29 -9.67
C GLN A 59 2.58 57.61 -10.07
N ARG A 60 3.61 57.58 -10.93
CA ARG A 60 4.25 58.79 -11.50
C ARG A 60 3.48 59.42 -12.65
N ARG A 61 2.57 58.71 -13.32
CA ARG A 61 1.76 59.23 -14.46
C ARG A 61 0.38 59.72 -14.03
N SER A 62 -0.18 59.16 -12.97
CA SER A 62 -1.53 59.49 -12.49
C SER A 62 -1.46 60.55 -11.38
N GLN A 63 -2.13 61.71 -11.55
CA GLN A 63 -2.48 62.52 -10.39
C GLN A 63 -3.43 61.68 -9.52
N PRO A 64 -3.13 61.44 -8.24
CA PRO A 64 -3.96 60.58 -7.41
C PRO A 64 -5.35 61.20 -7.26
N ASP A 65 -6.37 60.52 -7.79
CA ASP A 65 -7.77 60.81 -7.47
C ASP A 65 -8.00 60.34 -6.02
N PRO A 66 -8.30 61.25 -5.07
CA PRO A 66 -8.48 60.88 -3.67
C PRO A 66 -9.69 59.95 -3.42
N ASN A 67 -10.55 59.70 -4.43
CA ASN A 67 -11.70 58.81 -4.33
C ASN A 67 -11.52 57.44 -5.02
N GLN A 68 -10.38 57.17 -5.65
CA GLN A 68 -10.04 55.85 -6.23
C GLN A 68 -8.59 55.48 -5.90
N PRO A 69 -8.33 54.75 -4.79
CA PRO A 69 -6.98 54.40 -4.38
C PRO A 69 -6.33 53.28 -5.23
N ASP A 70 -7.05 52.71 -6.20
CA ASP A 70 -6.63 51.52 -6.92
C ASP A 70 -6.18 51.80 -8.35
N ILE A 71 -5.21 51.03 -8.82
CA ILE A 71 -4.63 51.17 -10.15
C ILE A 71 -5.65 50.66 -11.19
N ASN A 72 -5.89 51.43 -12.26
CA ASN A 72 -6.78 51.00 -13.33
C ASN A 72 -6.16 49.80 -14.10
N PRO A 73 -6.85 48.66 -14.22
CA PRO A 73 -6.37 47.50 -14.98
C PRO A 73 -5.97 47.80 -16.43
N GLY A 74 -6.61 48.77 -17.08
CA GLY A 74 -6.28 49.18 -18.45
C GLY A 74 -4.90 49.81 -18.56
N ASP A 75 -4.48 50.57 -17.55
CA ASP A 75 -3.16 51.23 -17.52
C ASP A 75 -2.03 50.19 -17.34
N VAL A 76 -2.29 49.13 -16.55
CA VAL A 76 -1.38 47.99 -16.36
C VAL A 76 -1.19 47.22 -17.68
N LEU A 77 -2.29 46.90 -18.37
CA LEU A 77 -2.24 46.19 -19.65
C LEU A 77 -1.51 47.00 -20.74
N GLN A 78 -1.71 48.31 -20.76
CA GLN A 78 -1.05 49.19 -21.72
C GLN A 78 0.47 49.26 -21.46
N LEU A 79 0.89 49.32 -20.20
CA LEU A 79 2.30 49.30 -19.83
C LEU A 79 3.00 47.97 -20.11
N LEU A 80 2.30 46.83 -19.94
CA LEU A 80 2.83 45.51 -20.27
C LEU A 80 3.04 45.33 -21.78
N LYS A 81 2.19 45.98 -22.59
CA LYS A 81 2.38 46.05 -24.03
C LYS A 81 3.55 46.96 -24.39
N ASP A 82 3.63 48.14 -23.79
CA ASP A 82 4.71 49.12 -24.04
C ASP A 82 6.09 48.62 -23.59
N SER A 83 6.15 47.73 -22.58
CA SER A 83 7.38 47.07 -22.12
C SER A 83 7.78 45.83 -22.94
N GLY A 84 6.92 45.40 -23.88
CA GLY A 84 7.12 44.21 -24.70
C GLY A 84 6.86 42.87 -23.99
N ALA A 85 6.30 42.90 -22.76
CA ALA A 85 5.99 41.70 -21.98
C ALA A 85 4.78 40.91 -22.54
N ILE A 86 3.86 41.58 -23.24
CA ILE A 86 2.75 40.94 -23.94
C ILE A 86 2.68 41.42 -25.41
N SER A 87 2.21 40.53 -26.30
CA SER A 87 2.05 40.86 -27.72
C SER A 87 0.84 41.76 -27.97
N GLU A 88 0.85 42.52 -29.07
CA GLU A 88 -0.28 43.38 -29.49
C GLU A 88 -1.58 42.58 -29.57
N SER A 89 -1.54 41.35 -30.09
CA SER A 89 -2.71 40.47 -30.17
C SER A 89 -3.23 40.05 -28.79
N ALA A 90 -2.33 39.79 -27.83
CA ALA A 90 -2.71 39.42 -26.47
C ALA A 90 -3.33 40.61 -25.71
N TYR A 91 -2.80 41.83 -25.92
CA TYR A 91 -3.36 43.05 -25.36
C TYR A 91 -4.80 43.30 -25.84
N GLN A 92 -5.06 43.16 -27.15
CA GLN A 92 -6.40 43.37 -27.72
C GLN A 92 -7.43 42.34 -27.21
N ASP A 93 -7.04 41.06 -27.09
CA ASP A 93 -7.91 40.00 -26.56
C ASP A 93 -8.26 40.22 -25.08
N LEU A 94 -7.29 40.66 -24.27
CA LEU A 94 -7.50 40.95 -22.84
C LEU A 94 -8.40 42.17 -22.63
N MET A 95 -8.21 43.24 -23.41
CA MET A 95 -9.10 44.40 -23.39
C MET A 95 -10.54 44.01 -23.79
N GLN A 96 -10.69 43.19 -24.82
CA GLN A 96 -12.02 42.72 -25.26
C GLN A 96 -12.71 41.84 -24.21
N LYS A 97 -11.95 41.01 -23.49
CA LYS A 97 -12.45 40.20 -22.36
C LYS A 97 -12.90 41.07 -21.18
N GLN A 98 -12.16 42.14 -20.85
CA GLN A 98 -12.60 43.09 -19.83
C GLN A 98 -13.89 43.81 -20.21
N GLU A 99 -14.01 44.27 -21.46
CA GLU A 99 -15.22 44.97 -21.92
C GLU A 99 -16.46 44.08 -21.89
N ARG A 100 -16.30 42.82 -22.32
CA ARG A 100 -17.38 41.80 -22.26
C ARG A 100 -17.79 41.50 -20.81
N ARG A 101 -16.83 41.50 -19.88
CA ARG A 101 -17.10 41.30 -18.45
C ARG A 101 -17.85 42.49 -17.85
N LYS A 102 -17.48 43.73 -18.19
CA LYS A 102 -18.23 44.94 -17.78
C LYS A 102 -19.65 44.95 -18.32
N GLN A 103 -19.85 44.49 -19.56
CA GLN A 103 -21.19 44.36 -20.16
C GLN A 103 -22.02 43.23 -19.51
N ALA A 104 -21.39 42.14 -19.08
CA ALA A 104 -22.05 41.06 -18.33
C ALA A 104 -22.45 41.49 -16.91
N MET A 105 -21.64 42.33 -16.25
CA MET A 105 -21.94 42.85 -14.92
C MET A 105 -23.05 43.93 -14.96
N SER A 106 -23.08 44.79 -15.99
CA SER A 106 -24.15 45.79 -16.14
C SER A 106 -25.50 45.18 -16.55
N SER A 107 -25.51 43.99 -17.16
CA SER A 107 -26.74 43.25 -17.48
C SER A 107 -27.30 42.44 -16.31
N GLN A 108 -26.51 42.16 -15.26
CA GLN A 108 -27.00 41.55 -14.01
C GLN A 108 -27.63 42.57 -13.03
N GLN A 109 -27.20 43.84 -13.05
CA GLN A 109 -27.81 44.89 -12.20
C GLN A 109 -29.18 45.40 -12.70
N GLY A 110 -29.60 45.04 -13.92
CA GLY A 110 -30.90 45.44 -14.49
C GLY A 110 -32.07 44.48 -14.25
N ALA A 111 -31.85 43.31 -13.63
CA ALA A 111 -32.81 42.21 -13.59
C ALA A 111 -33.34 41.83 -12.19
N GLU A 112 -33.16 42.66 -11.17
CA GLU A 112 -33.82 42.49 -9.86
C GLU A 112 -34.97 43.49 -9.69
N SER A 113 -36.04 43.29 -10.46
CA SER A 113 -37.34 43.92 -10.23
C SER A 113 -38.45 43.13 -10.95
N LYS A 114 -38.79 41.94 -10.43
CA LYS A 114 -40.18 41.41 -10.32
C LYS A 114 -40.24 39.88 -10.08
N ALA A 115 -40.99 39.56 -9.01
CA ALA A 115 -41.97 38.47 -8.88
C ALA A 115 -41.52 36.98 -8.81
N ASP A 116 -41.60 36.51 -7.56
CA ASP A 116 -42.17 35.27 -6.99
C ASP A 116 -42.88 34.21 -7.87
N SER A 117 -42.79 32.97 -7.34
CA SER A 117 -43.66 31.80 -7.46
C SER A 117 -43.34 30.65 -8.45
N SER A 118 -43.24 29.46 -7.84
CA SER A 118 -43.67 28.14 -8.32
C SER A 118 -42.74 27.27 -9.18
N SER A 119 -43.00 25.97 -9.07
CA SER A 119 -42.14 24.82 -9.31
C SER A 119 -41.91 24.41 -10.76
N LYS A 120 -40.80 23.68 -10.95
CA LYS A 120 -40.45 22.68 -11.98
C LYS A 120 -39.90 23.16 -13.33
N VAL A 121 -38.63 22.77 -13.51
CA VAL A 121 -37.93 22.25 -14.71
C VAL A 121 -38.23 22.97 -16.02
N ARG A 122 -37.26 23.79 -16.47
CA ARG A 122 -37.01 24.06 -17.89
C ARG A 122 -35.51 24.16 -18.15
N VAL A 123 -35.10 23.48 -19.21
CA VAL A 123 -33.77 23.48 -19.81
C VAL A 123 -33.45 24.88 -20.35
N PRO A 124 -32.29 25.49 -20.03
CA PRO A 124 -31.89 26.74 -20.65
C PRO A 124 -31.16 26.53 -21.98
N TYR A 125 -31.79 27.11 -23.00
CA TYR A 125 -31.37 27.52 -24.33
C TYR A 125 -29.86 27.77 -24.52
N LEU A 126 -29.27 27.12 -25.53
CA LEU A 126 -27.93 27.42 -26.05
C LEU A 126 -28.06 28.56 -27.09
N PRO A 127 -27.44 29.74 -26.91
CA PRO A 127 -27.56 30.85 -27.86
C PRO A 127 -26.85 30.60 -29.20
N ASP A 128 -27.56 30.82 -30.31
CA ASP A 128 -27.18 30.51 -31.70
C ASP A 128 -26.01 31.31 -32.33
N TYR A 129 -25.22 32.06 -31.56
CA TYR A 129 -24.11 32.84 -32.12
C TYR A 129 -22.79 32.06 -32.22
N ILE A 130 -22.71 30.84 -31.68
CA ILE A 130 -21.51 29.98 -31.77
C ILE A 130 -21.48 29.17 -33.09
N ARG A 131 -22.62 29.01 -33.78
CA ARG A 131 -22.71 28.07 -34.90
C ARG A 131 -22.11 28.56 -36.23
N ARG A 132 -21.87 29.87 -36.43
CA ARG A 132 -21.48 30.38 -37.76
C ARG A 132 -20.00 30.73 -37.97
N ASP A 133 -19.20 30.80 -36.91
CA ASP A 133 -17.75 31.04 -37.03
C ASP A 133 -16.90 29.76 -36.90
N LEU A 134 -17.51 28.65 -36.46
CA LEU A 134 -16.82 27.35 -36.36
C LEU A 134 -16.89 26.51 -37.65
N GLU A 135 -17.82 26.83 -38.56
CA GLU A 135 -18.06 26.04 -39.80
C GLU A 135 -17.10 26.39 -40.96
N GLN A 136 -16.23 27.40 -40.82
CA GLN A 136 -15.29 27.78 -41.89
C GLN A 136 -13.81 27.51 -41.61
N SER A 137 -13.41 27.08 -40.40
CA SER A 137 -12.00 26.79 -40.09
C SER A 137 -11.67 25.33 -39.78
N ILE A 138 -12.65 24.42 -39.70
CA ILE A 138 -12.41 23.00 -39.43
C ILE A 138 -12.62 22.17 -40.71
N LYS A 139 -11.63 22.25 -41.60
CA LYS A 139 -11.47 21.30 -42.71
C LYS A 139 -10.01 20.86 -42.86
N HIS A 140 -9.43 20.40 -41.77
CA HIS A 140 -8.41 19.35 -41.82
C HIS A 140 -8.51 18.46 -40.59
N GLN A 141 -8.41 17.16 -40.83
CA GLN A 141 -8.59 16.08 -39.86
C GLN A 141 -7.60 16.15 -38.69
N VAL A 142 -7.99 15.48 -37.60
CA VAL A 142 -7.24 15.17 -36.37
C VAL A 142 -7.37 16.21 -35.26
N GLU A 143 -8.50 16.24 -34.54
CA GLU A 143 -8.52 16.80 -33.15
C GLU A 143 -9.81 16.50 -32.37
N VAL A 144 -10.10 15.22 -32.12
CA VAL A 144 -10.98 14.84 -30.98
C VAL A 144 -10.17 14.12 -29.90
N ASP A 145 -9.06 13.46 -30.26
CA ASP A 145 -8.18 12.78 -29.30
C ASP A 145 -7.24 13.72 -28.53
N VAL A 146 -6.75 14.81 -29.14
CA VAL A 146 -5.76 15.69 -28.49
C VAL A 146 -6.40 16.54 -27.39
N VAL A 147 -7.59 17.08 -27.63
CA VAL A 147 -8.32 17.89 -26.65
C VAL A 147 -8.70 17.06 -25.41
N GLN A 148 -9.06 15.79 -25.61
CA GLN A 148 -9.36 14.89 -24.51
C GLN A 148 -8.10 14.49 -23.75
N LYS A 149 -7.00 14.16 -24.45
CA LYS A 149 -5.70 13.87 -23.82
C LYS A 149 -5.15 15.06 -23.03
N VAL A 150 -5.23 16.29 -23.55
CA VAL A 150 -4.77 17.49 -22.84
C VAL A 150 -5.63 17.78 -21.61
N LYS A 151 -6.95 17.56 -21.68
CA LYS A 151 -7.82 17.66 -20.50
C LYS A 151 -7.50 16.60 -19.46
N ASP A 152 -7.31 15.36 -19.88
CA ASP A 152 -6.99 14.25 -18.98
C ASP A 152 -5.60 14.42 -18.35
N GLU A 153 -4.63 14.94 -19.10
CA GLU A 153 -3.28 15.26 -18.62
C GLU A 153 -3.26 16.47 -17.70
N ALA A 154 -4.07 17.50 -17.98
CA ALA A 154 -4.27 18.64 -17.07
C ALA A 154 -4.97 18.23 -15.77
N VAL A 155 -5.97 17.34 -15.83
CA VAL A 155 -6.65 16.80 -14.63
C VAL A 155 -5.73 15.87 -13.84
N ARG A 156 -4.89 15.06 -14.50
CA ARG A 156 -3.84 14.27 -13.83
C ARG A 156 -2.82 15.15 -13.13
N THR A 157 -2.32 16.16 -13.82
CA THR A 157 -1.39 17.15 -13.26
C THR A 157 -2.04 17.88 -12.08
N ALA A 158 -3.31 18.27 -12.19
CA ALA A 158 -4.05 18.90 -11.10
C ALA A 158 -4.22 17.99 -9.88
N ARG A 159 -4.44 16.69 -10.06
CA ARG A 159 -4.49 15.71 -8.95
C ARG A 159 -3.12 15.47 -8.31
N VAL A 160 -2.06 15.43 -9.10
CA VAL A 160 -0.68 15.20 -8.64
C VAL A 160 -0.13 16.40 -7.87
N TYR A 161 -0.47 17.63 -8.30
CA TYR A 161 0.01 18.86 -7.69
C TYR A 161 -1.01 19.54 -6.75
N GLY A 162 -2.18 18.94 -6.54
CA GLY A 162 -3.21 19.46 -5.61
C GLY A 162 -3.89 20.75 -6.09
N TRP A 163 -3.90 21.04 -7.39
CA TRP A 163 -4.56 22.20 -7.97
C TRP A 163 -6.07 21.96 -8.03
N GLY A 164 -6.77 22.19 -6.93
CA GLY A 164 -8.22 22.03 -6.88
C GLY A 164 -8.94 22.48 -5.62
N ILE A 165 -8.24 22.93 -4.58
CA ILE A 165 -8.88 23.50 -3.38
C ILE A 165 -8.02 24.66 -2.88
N GLU A 166 -8.13 25.84 -3.50
CA GLU A 166 -7.47 27.08 -3.04
C GLU A 166 -7.89 27.49 -1.61
N GLU A 167 -9.01 26.97 -1.10
CA GLU A 167 -9.57 27.32 0.22
C GLU A 167 -9.36 26.23 1.30
N ALA A 168 -8.55 25.20 1.04
CA ALA A 168 -8.31 24.17 2.04
C ALA A 168 -7.33 24.66 3.12
N PRO A 169 -7.54 24.35 4.42
CA PRO A 169 -6.54 24.61 5.44
C PRO A 169 -5.19 23.96 5.09
N GLY A 170 -4.07 24.60 5.43
CA GLY A 170 -2.71 24.16 5.05
C GLY A 170 -2.37 22.69 5.30
N TRP A 171 -2.96 22.06 6.32
CA TRP A 171 -2.77 20.63 6.62
C TRP A 171 -3.34 19.69 5.54
N VAL A 172 -4.34 20.13 4.77
CA VAL A 172 -4.96 19.37 3.69
C VAL A 172 -4.01 19.24 2.49
N HIS A 173 -3.17 20.24 2.23
CA HIS A 173 -2.15 20.16 1.18
C HIS A 173 -1.01 19.19 1.51
N SER A 174 -0.76 18.95 2.80
CA SER A 174 0.20 17.94 3.28
C SER A 174 -0.37 16.52 3.34
N LEU A 175 -1.64 16.33 2.92
CA LEU A 175 -2.36 15.07 2.99
C LEU A 175 -2.41 14.40 1.62
N LYS A 176 -1.90 13.17 1.53
CA LYS A 176 -2.03 12.31 0.35
C LYS A 176 -2.93 11.12 0.69
N ILE A 177 -3.97 10.95 -0.09
CA ILE A 177 -4.83 9.77 -0.06
C ILE A 177 -4.41 8.88 -1.23
N SER A 178 -4.25 7.60 -0.97
CA SER A 178 -4.01 6.56 -1.98
C SER A 178 -4.78 5.31 -1.62
N GLY A 179 -5.04 4.44 -2.58
CA GLY A 179 -5.74 3.20 -2.29
C GLY A 179 -5.74 2.21 -3.42
N ASP A 180 -6.16 0.99 -3.11
CA ASP A 180 -6.40 -0.05 -4.09
C ASP A 180 -7.65 -0.86 -3.74
N GLY A 181 -8.32 -1.35 -4.77
CA GLY A 181 -9.42 -2.30 -4.67
C GLY A 181 -9.15 -3.48 -5.59
N ARG A 182 -9.43 -4.69 -5.11
CA ARG A 182 -9.35 -5.94 -5.86
C ARG A 182 -10.63 -6.73 -5.69
N ILE A 183 -11.14 -7.27 -6.79
CA ILE A 183 -12.12 -8.35 -6.79
C ILE A 183 -11.45 -9.55 -7.45
N ARG A 184 -11.55 -10.71 -6.82
CA ARG A 184 -10.91 -11.97 -7.21
C ARG A 184 -11.97 -13.05 -7.37
N TYR A 185 -11.91 -13.79 -8.45
CA TYR A 185 -12.44 -15.15 -8.51
C TYR A 185 -11.28 -16.12 -8.28
N GLN A 186 -11.49 -17.10 -7.41
CA GLN A 186 -10.51 -18.12 -7.08
C GLN A 186 -11.15 -19.49 -7.21
N TRP A 187 -10.46 -20.39 -7.90
CA TRP A 187 -10.76 -21.81 -7.96
C TRP A 187 -9.54 -22.56 -7.45
N ASP A 188 -9.76 -23.35 -6.40
CA ASP A 188 -8.78 -24.27 -5.85
C ASP A 188 -9.23 -25.67 -6.26
N HIS A 189 -8.41 -26.34 -7.07
CA HIS A 189 -8.62 -27.69 -7.53
C HIS A 189 -7.76 -28.64 -6.71
N PHE A 190 -8.40 -29.67 -6.17
CA PHE A 190 -7.72 -30.69 -5.38
C PHE A 190 -7.70 -32.01 -6.16
N PRO A 191 -6.52 -32.62 -6.34
CA PRO A 191 -6.41 -33.96 -6.90
C PRO A 191 -7.12 -35.03 -6.04
N ASP A 192 -7.61 -36.09 -6.70
CA ASP A 192 -8.35 -37.18 -6.06
C ASP A 192 -7.50 -38.01 -5.06
N ASP A 193 -6.17 -37.85 -5.08
CA ASP A 193 -5.20 -38.55 -4.23
C ASP A 193 -4.74 -37.74 -3.02
N ASN A 194 -5.33 -36.57 -2.77
CA ASN A 194 -5.17 -35.87 -1.50
C ASN A 194 -5.80 -36.66 -0.36
N ALA A 195 -5.06 -36.80 0.75
CA ALA A 195 -5.61 -37.44 1.94
C ALA A 195 -6.54 -36.48 2.70
N ALA A 196 -7.69 -36.96 3.19
CA ALA A 196 -8.65 -36.14 3.94
C ALA A 196 -8.07 -35.47 5.20
N ILE A 197 -6.96 -35.98 5.73
CA ILE A 197 -6.28 -35.48 6.94
C ILE A 197 -5.01 -34.68 6.64
N SER A 198 -4.63 -34.47 5.37
CA SER A 198 -3.36 -33.84 5.01
C SER A 198 -3.34 -32.32 5.23
N TYR A 199 -4.48 -31.68 5.49
CA TYR A 199 -4.57 -30.23 5.71
C TYR A 199 -5.25 -29.88 7.04
N PRO A 200 -4.55 -30.01 8.19
CA PRO A 200 -5.07 -29.62 9.49
C PRO A 200 -5.30 -28.10 9.59
N ASP A 201 -6.42 -27.70 10.19
CA ASP A 201 -6.65 -26.31 10.58
C ASP A 201 -6.04 -26.07 11.97
N LEU A 202 -4.75 -25.73 11.99
CA LEU A 202 -3.98 -25.59 13.23
C LEU A 202 -4.54 -24.51 14.17
N ASN A 203 -5.12 -23.44 13.62
CA ASN A 203 -5.74 -22.39 14.42
C ASN A 203 -7.02 -22.93 15.09
N ALA A 204 -7.89 -23.63 14.34
CA ALA A 204 -9.08 -24.26 14.91
C ALA A 204 -8.75 -25.37 15.91
N ILE A 205 -7.67 -26.14 15.69
CA ILE A 205 -7.17 -27.13 16.65
C ILE A 205 -6.76 -26.44 17.95
N ASN A 206 -5.99 -25.36 17.86
CA ASN A 206 -5.54 -24.60 19.02
C ASN A 206 -6.68 -23.91 19.78
N ASP A 207 -7.77 -23.55 19.11
CA ASP A 207 -8.92 -22.90 19.72
C ASP A 207 -9.88 -23.91 20.37
N SER A 208 -10.08 -25.07 19.75
CA SER A 208 -11.05 -26.08 20.19
C SER A 208 -10.45 -27.17 21.08
N GLY A 209 -9.16 -27.47 20.92
CA GLY A 209 -8.49 -28.64 21.50
C GLY A 209 -8.83 -29.96 20.81
N GLU A 210 -9.58 -29.92 19.71
CA GLU A 210 -9.98 -31.07 18.91
C GLU A 210 -9.24 -31.08 17.57
N LEU A 211 -9.01 -32.26 16.99
CA LEU A 211 -8.41 -32.36 15.65
C LEU A 211 -9.43 -31.89 14.61
N VAL A 212 -9.07 -30.84 13.86
CA VAL A 212 -9.90 -30.23 12.82
C VAL A 212 -9.09 -30.20 11.53
N PHE A 213 -9.70 -30.66 10.44
CA PHE A 213 -9.07 -30.71 9.12
C PHE A 213 -9.92 -29.95 8.11
N ASN A 214 -9.24 -29.24 7.21
CA ASN A 214 -9.86 -28.57 6.09
C ASN A 214 -10.09 -29.57 4.96
N ASN A 215 -11.20 -29.40 4.23
CA ASN A 215 -11.51 -30.25 3.08
C ASN A 215 -10.55 -29.94 1.93
N VAL A 216 -9.82 -30.97 1.49
CA VAL A 216 -8.87 -30.97 0.37
C VAL A 216 -9.17 -32.10 -0.62
N GLU A 217 -10.38 -32.65 -0.60
CA GLU A 217 -10.88 -33.65 -1.56
C GLU A 217 -11.91 -33.02 -2.53
N ASP A 218 -12.54 -31.92 -2.14
CA ASP A 218 -13.55 -31.22 -2.94
C ASP A 218 -13.06 -29.85 -3.42
N ASP A 219 -13.18 -29.62 -4.74
CA ASP A 219 -12.91 -28.33 -5.36
C ASP A 219 -13.63 -27.17 -4.70
N ARG A 220 -12.90 -26.05 -4.56
CA ARG A 220 -13.41 -24.84 -3.91
C ARG A 220 -13.46 -23.67 -4.87
N HIS A 221 -14.62 -23.03 -4.96
CA HIS A 221 -14.80 -21.79 -5.71
C HIS A 221 -15.15 -20.63 -4.78
N ARG A 222 -14.45 -19.51 -4.92
CA ARG A 222 -14.64 -18.33 -4.08
C ARG A 222 -14.60 -17.04 -4.88
N PHE A 223 -15.47 -16.11 -4.52
CA PHE A 223 -15.24 -14.71 -4.81
C PHE A 223 -14.64 -14.04 -3.59
N ARG A 224 -13.56 -13.30 -3.79
CA ARG A 224 -12.84 -12.58 -2.74
C ARG A 224 -12.73 -11.11 -3.11
N SER A 225 -12.63 -10.24 -2.12
CA SER A 225 -12.37 -8.82 -2.34
C SER A 225 -11.40 -8.27 -1.31
N ARG A 226 -10.64 -7.25 -1.70
CA ARG A 226 -9.76 -6.49 -0.82
C ARG A 226 -9.85 -5.02 -1.18
N PHE A 227 -10.09 -4.15 -0.21
CA PHE A 227 -10.08 -2.71 -0.38
C PHE A 227 -9.19 -2.08 0.67
N ARG A 228 -8.32 -1.16 0.24
CA ARG A 228 -7.35 -0.49 1.10
C ARG A 228 -7.34 1.00 0.81
N VAL A 229 -7.33 1.80 1.88
CA VAL A 229 -7.18 3.25 1.80
C VAL A 229 -6.08 3.67 2.75
N LEU A 230 -5.03 4.26 2.19
CA LEU A 230 -3.87 4.77 2.90
C LEU A 230 -3.91 6.30 2.92
N LEU A 231 -3.91 6.84 4.13
CA LEU A 231 -3.77 8.26 4.41
C LEU A 231 -2.32 8.54 4.81
N LYS A 232 -1.64 9.43 4.08
CA LYS A 232 -0.31 9.92 4.43
C LYS A 232 -0.36 11.41 4.73
N ALA A 233 0.22 11.83 5.84
CA ALA A 233 0.38 13.23 6.20
C ALA A 233 1.86 13.56 6.36
N LYS A 234 2.31 14.68 5.81
CA LYS A 234 3.67 15.20 6.00
C LYS A 234 3.64 16.51 6.77
N PRO A 235 3.57 16.48 8.13
CA PRO A 235 3.58 17.69 8.95
C PRO A 235 4.87 18.50 8.83
N SER A 236 5.95 17.91 8.30
CA SER A 236 7.18 18.59 7.90
C SER A 236 7.85 17.81 6.77
N GLU A 237 8.88 18.40 6.12
CA GLU A 237 9.65 17.71 5.07
C GLU A 237 10.29 16.39 5.52
N ARG A 238 10.55 16.25 6.83
CA ARG A 238 11.31 15.13 7.40
C ARG A 238 10.47 14.14 8.18
N ILE A 239 9.19 14.44 8.42
CA ILE A 239 8.29 13.57 9.19
C ILE A 239 7.12 13.19 8.29
N GLU A 240 6.88 11.90 8.18
CA GLU A 240 5.71 11.32 7.53
C GLU A 240 4.92 10.50 8.54
N LEU A 241 3.60 10.70 8.56
CA LEU A 241 2.64 9.89 9.28
C LEU A 241 1.84 9.10 8.25
N GLY A 242 1.59 7.82 8.49
CA GLY A 242 0.80 6.98 7.59
C GLY A 242 -0.16 6.09 8.35
N VAL A 243 -1.41 6.01 7.89
CA VAL A 243 -2.42 5.08 8.42
C VAL A 243 -3.18 4.43 7.26
N ARG A 244 -3.26 3.10 7.23
CA ARG A 244 -4.01 2.36 6.21
C ARG A 244 -5.17 1.60 6.85
N LEU A 245 -6.36 1.80 6.29
CA LEU A 245 -7.55 1.00 6.59
C LEU A 245 -7.70 -0.05 5.49
N THR A 246 -7.90 -1.30 5.88
CA THR A 246 -7.96 -2.45 4.98
C THR A 246 -9.17 -3.31 5.34
N THR A 247 -9.91 -3.79 4.34
CA THR A 247 -10.92 -4.86 4.55
C THR A 247 -10.19 -6.19 4.66
N GLY A 248 -10.54 -7.03 5.61
CA GLY A 248 -9.89 -8.34 5.80
C GLY A 248 -10.31 -8.97 7.12
N ASP A 249 -9.93 -10.22 7.32
CA ASP A 249 -10.01 -10.82 8.66
C ASP A 249 -9.00 -10.11 9.56
N GLU A 250 -9.37 -9.83 10.81
CA GLU A 250 -8.49 -9.14 11.76
C GLU A 250 -7.40 -10.08 12.32
N GLY A 251 -7.63 -11.40 12.26
CA GLY A 251 -6.71 -12.41 12.80
C GLY A 251 -5.65 -12.94 11.83
N ASP A 252 -5.72 -12.59 10.56
CA ASP A 252 -4.81 -13.06 9.51
C ASP A 252 -3.71 -11.99 9.24
N PRO A 253 -2.44 -12.23 9.64
CA PRO A 253 -1.35 -11.27 9.49
C PRO A 253 -0.80 -11.16 8.06
N VAL A 254 -1.09 -12.16 7.19
CA VAL A 254 -0.49 -12.31 5.86
C VAL A 254 -1.50 -12.11 4.73
N SER A 255 -2.80 -12.11 5.01
CA SER A 255 -3.83 -11.84 4.00
C SER A 255 -4.91 -10.86 4.45
N ALA A 256 -5.25 -9.96 3.53
CA ALA A 256 -6.34 -8.99 3.67
C ALA A 256 -7.58 -9.38 2.84
N ASN A 257 -7.80 -10.67 2.59
CA ASN A 257 -8.90 -11.11 1.74
C ASN A 257 -10.22 -11.21 2.51
N GLN A 258 -11.30 -10.64 1.95
CA GLN A 258 -12.66 -10.90 2.39
C GLN A 258 -13.37 -11.86 1.44
N THR A 259 -13.85 -12.99 1.94
CA THR A 259 -14.63 -13.95 1.13
C THR A 259 -16.08 -13.46 1.00
N LEU A 260 -16.56 -13.34 -0.23
CA LEU A 260 -17.94 -12.94 -0.56
C LEU A 260 -18.90 -14.14 -0.43
N GLY A 261 -20.20 -13.85 -0.30
CA GLY A 261 -21.24 -14.88 -0.15
C GLY A 261 -21.68 -15.17 1.29
N ARG A 262 -21.29 -14.32 2.25
CA ARG A 262 -21.64 -14.45 3.69
C ARG A 262 -23.04 -13.94 4.05
N PHE A 263 -24.07 -14.25 3.25
CA PHE A 263 -25.46 -13.82 3.50
C PHE A 263 -25.66 -12.31 3.78
N SER A 264 -24.97 -11.46 3.01
CA SER A 264 -25.01 -9.99 3.17
C SER A 264 -24.58 -9.49 4.55
N GLN A 265 -23.79 -10.27 5.29
CA GLN A 265 -23.07 -9.78 6.46
C GLN A 265 -22.17 -8.60 6.06
N LYS A 266 -21.99 -7.66 6.98
CA LYS A 266 -21.06 -6.54 6.80
C LYS A 266 -19.63 -7.08 6.79
N TRP A 267 -18.75 -6.41 6.06
CA TRP A 267 -17.34 -6.75 6.05
C TRP A 267 -16.63 -6.16 7.26
N ASP A 268 -15.62 -6.88 7.72
CA ASP A 268 -14.69 -6.43 8.74
C ASP A 268 -13.61 -5.54 8.10
N ALA A 269 -13.09 -4.59 8.88
CA ALA A 269 -12.06 -3.67 8.44
C ALA A 269 -11.16 -3.26 9.59
N SER A 270 -9.85 -3.36 9.38
CA SER A 270 -8.82 -3.13 10.39
C SER A 270 -7.76 -2.15 9.90
N PHE A 271 -7.01 -1.59 10.84
CA PHE A 271 -5.84 -0.78 10.53
C PHE A 271 -4.60 -1.67 10.47
N ASP A 272 -4.12 -1.94 9.28
CA ASP A 272 -2.97 -2.82 9.04
C ASP A 272 -1.64 -2.06 8.88
N LEU A 273 -1.69 -0.71 8.80
CA LEU A 273 -0.56 0.19 8.91
C LEU A 273 -0.90 1.39 9.79
N GLY A 274 0.07 1.80 10.59
CA GLY A 274 0.01 2.96 11.45
C GLY A 274 1.42 3.32 11.90
N TYR A 275 2.05 4.27 11.23
CA TYR A 275 3.48 4.54 11.42
C TYR A 275 3.83 6.02 11.49
N ILE A 276 4.97 6.29 12.12
CA ILE A 276 5.71 7.53 12.05
C ILE A 276 7.06 7.23 11.40
N LYS A 277 7.43 7.99 10.38
CA LYS A 277 8.71 7.87 9.67
C LYS A 277 9.44 9.21 9.70
N PHE A 278 10.71 9.17 10.05
CA PHE A 278 11.65 10.28 9.99
C PHE A 278 12.71 10.02 8.92
N THR A 279 12.95 11.01 8.06
CA THR A 279 14.03 11.00 7.07
C THR A 279 14.99 12.15 7.36
N SER A 280 16.31 11.91 7.35
CA SER A 280 17.32 12.95 7.54
C SER A 280 17.31 13.96 6.39
N PHE A 281 17.96 15.12 6.59
CA PHE A 281 18.08 16.13 5.53
C PHE A 281 18.83 15.64 4.30
N GLU A 282 19.85 14.80 4.49
CA GLU A 282 20.65 14.23 3.40
C GLU A 282 20.02 12.94 2.86
N GLU A 283 18.86 12.54 3.39
CA GLU A 283 18.09 11.33 3.02
C GLU A 283 18.85 10.00 3.18
N ASN A 284 20.03 10.06 3.79
CA ASN A 284 20.90 8.94 4.11
C ASN A 284 20.48 8.17 5.37
N TRP A 285 19.55 8.70 6.17
CA TRP A 285 19.00 8.00 7.33
C TRP A 285 17.48 8.01 7.28
N VAL A 286 16.89 6.84 7.44
CA VAL A 286 15.44 6.65 7.56
C VAL A 286 15.19 5.88 8.83
N PHE A 287 14.32 6.39 9.69
CA PHE A 287 13.85 5.69 10.88
C PHE A 287 12.34 5.64 10.85
N ALA A 288 11.74 4.50 11.19
CA ALA A 288 10.30 4.44 11.37
C ALA A 288 9.91 3.54 12.54
N GLY A 289 8.73 3.79 13.08
CA GLY A 289 8.15 2.94 14.10
C GLY A 289 6.63 2.96 14.11
N GLY A 290 6.05 1.95 14.77
CA GLY A 290 4.63 1.61 14.73
C GLY A 290 4.40 0.34 13.92
N ARG A 291 3.22 0.24 13.28
CA ARG A 291 2.92 -0.82 12.31
C ARG A 291 3.34 -0.37 10.91
N VAL A 292 4.49 -0.86 10.47
CA VAL A 292 5.25 -0.42 9.29
C VAL A 292 5.22 -1.49 8.19
N LYS A 293 5.40 -1.05 6.94
CA LYS A 293 5.68 -2.00 5.84
C LYS A 293 7.05 -2.65 6.03
N ASN A 294 7.23 -3.85 5.46
CA ASN A 294 8.51 -4.53 5.42
C ASN A 294 9.62 -3.61 4.86
N PRO A 295 10.67 -3.28 5.64
CA PRO A 295 11.75 -2.39 5.21
C PRO A 295 12.89 -3.11 4.47
N PHE A 296 12.84 -4.44 4.37
CA PHE A 296 13.89 -5.27 3.79
C PHE A 296 13.61 -5.56 2.31
N LEU A 297 14.67 -5.70 1.52
CA LEU A 297 14.58 -6.34 0.20
C LEU A 297 14.24 -7.82 0.41
N HIS A 298 13.09 -8.25 -0.10
CA HIS A 298 12.59 -9.62 0.06
C HIS A 298 11.78 -10.05 -1.17
N THR A 299 11.48 -11.34 -1.25
CA THR A 299 10.40 -11.92 -2.05
C THR A 299 9.40 -12.62 -1.12
N ASP A 300 8.32 -13.15 -1.70
CA ASP A 300 7.32 -13.95 -0.97
C ASP A 300 7.89 -15.29 -0.46
N LEU A 301 9.18 -15.62 -0.74
CA LEU A 301 9.86 -16.79 -0.16
C LEU A 301 10.00 -16.71 1.37
N VAL A 302 10.26 -15.51 1.92
CA VAL A 302 10.50 -15.32 3.37
C VAL A 302 9.35 -14.60 4.06
N PHE A 303 8.77 -13.59 3.41
CA PHE A 303 7.69 -12.79 3.96
C PHE A 303 6.64 -12.52 2.89
N ASP A 304 5.37 -12.76 3.21
CA ASP A 304 4.26 -12.37 2.34
C ASP A 304 4.28 -10.84 2.08
N SER A 305 4.12 -10.44 0.83
CA SER A 305 4.07 -9.04 0.40
C SER A 305 3.01 -8.16 1.09
N ASP A 306 1.92 -8.74 1.62
CA ASP A 306 0.89 -8.03 2.37
C ASP A 306 1.23 -7.89 3.87
N MET A 307 2.24 -8.62 4.37
CA MET A 307 2.68 -8.59 5.77
C MET A 307 3.22 -7.21 6.18
N THR A 308 2.90 -6.81 7.42
CA THR A 308 3.42 -5.60 8.05
C THR A 308 4.04 -5.93 9.40
N PHE A 309 5.10 -5.22 9.77
CA PHE A 309 5.76 -5.41 11.05
C PHE A 309 5.27 -4.41 12.08
N GLU A 310 5.22 -4.82 13.34
CA GLU A 310 5.07 -3.91 14.48
C GLU A 310 6.43 -3.74 15.14
N GLY A 311 6.87 -2.49 15.33
CA GLY A 311 8.14 -2.21 15.98
C GLY A 311 8.83 -0.99 15.43
N LEU A 312 10.15 -1.06 15.31
CA LEU A 312 11.00 0.04 14.84
C LEU A 312 12.11 -0.47 13.94
N TYR A 313 12.48 0.33 12.95
CA TYR A 313 13.64 0.07 12.12
C TYR A 313 14.39 1.36 11.77
N GLY A 314 15.66 1.20 11.43
CA GLY A 314 16.52 2.24 10.90
C GLY A 314 17.26 1.73 9.67
N THR A 315 17.32 2.56 8.63
CA THR A 315 18.14 2.31 7.43
C THR A 315 19.13 3.44 7.24
N HIS A 316 20.38 3.07 6.98
CA HIS A 316 21.41 4.00 6.52
C HIS A 316 21.79 3.71 5.08
N TYR A 317 21.89 4.75 4.27
CA TYR A 317 22.35 4.72 2.88
C TYR A 317 23.65 5.50 2.77
N TRP A 318 24.70 4.89 2.23
CA TRP A 318 26.02 5.56 2.17
C TRP A 318 26.17 6.52 1.01
N LEU A 319 25.56 6.21 -0.14
CA LEU A 319 25.81 6.92 -1.40
C LEU A 319 24.54 7.43 -2.09
N ARG A 320 23.37 7.29 -1.44
CA ARG A 320 22.09 7.80 -1.93
C ARG A 320 22.17 9.28 -2.30
N GLN A 321 21.78 9.59 -3.53
CA GLN A 321 21.60 10.96 -4.01
C GLN A 321 20.38 11.00 -4.94
N GLU A 322 19.39 11.82 -4.59
CA GLU A 322 18.19 12.06 -5.44
C GLU A 322 18.39 13.21 -6.45
N SER A 323 19.62 13.69 -6.66
CA SER A 323 19.88 14.81 -7.58
C SER A 323 19.65 14.43 -9.04
N VAL A 324 18.65 15.04 -9.67
CA VAL A 324 18.34 14.91 -11.11
C VAL A 324 19.47 15.43 -12.03
N PHE A 325 20.53 16.01 -11.46
CA PHE A 325 21.65 16.62 -12.18
C PHE A 325 22.97 15.84 -12.04
N ASP A 326 23.00 14.76 -11.26
CA ASP A 326 24.22 13.97 -11.03
C ASP A 326 24.05 12.53 -11.51
N ASP A 327 24.37 12.29 -12.78
CA ASP A 327 24.38 10.95 -13.40
C ASP A 327 25.59 10.09 -12.95
N GLN A 328 26.42 10.54 -12.00
CA GLN A 328 27.75 9.94 -11.79
C GLN A 328 27.82 8.79 -10.78
N ARG A 329 26.78 8.53 -9.97
CA ARG A 329 26.84 7.48 -8.94
C ARG A 329 25.79 6.40 -9.18
N GLN A 330 26.32 5.27 -9.64
CA GLN A 330 25.57 4.08 -10.03
C GLN A 330 25.30 3.11 -8.88
N TRP A 331 25.73 3.41 -7.65
CA TRP A 331 25.72 2.47 -6.54
C TRP A 331 25.20 3.13 -5.26
N ASP A 332 24.16 2.54 -4.65
CA ASP A 332 23.60 2.92 -3.35
C ASP A 332 23.61 1.71 -2.38
N PRO A 333 24.72 1.48 -1.66
CA PRO A 333 24.75 0.48 -0.59
C PRO A 333 23.99 0.99 0.64
N TYR A 334 23.40 0.05 1.38
CA TYR A 334 22.61 0.33 2.57
C TYR A 334 22.71 -0.76 3.63
N ILE A 335 22.35 -0.39 4.86
CA ILE A 335 22.12 -1.29 5.98
C ILE A 335 20.79 -0.95 6.64
N THR A 336 19.95 -1.95 6.85
CA THR A 336 18.69 -1.84 7.61
C THR A 336 18.78 -2.70 8.85
N ILE A 337 18.37 -2.17 10.00
CA ILE A 337 18.27 -2.90 11.28
C ILE A 337 16.87 -2.68 11.83
N GLY A 338 16.23 -3.73 12.33
CA GLY A 338 14.88 -3.71 12.88
C GLY A 338 14.75 -4.50 14.17
N LEU A 339 13.84 -4.04 15.03
CA LEU A 339 13.39 -4.68 16.26
C LEU A 339 11.87 -4.70 16.26
N PHE A 340 11.29 -5.91 16.24
CA PHE A 340 9.87 -6.10 16.05
C PHE A 340 9.30 -7.02 17.15
N PRO A 341 8.59 -6.48 18.16
CA PRO A 341 7.82 -7.33 19.08
C PRO A 341 6.77 -8.12 18.29
N LEU A 342 6.71 -9.42 18.54
CA LEU A 342 5.70 -10.30 17.94
C LEU A 342 4.55 -10.56 18.91
N GLN A 343 4.86 -10.74 20.19
CA GLN A 343 3.87 -11.01 21.22
C GLN A 343 4.39 -10.62 22.61
N GLU A 344 3.60 -9.83 23.34
CA GLU A 344 3.76 -9.65 24.79
C GLU A 344 3.09 -10.83 25.51
N ILE A 345 3.81 -11.46 26.44
CA ILE A 345 3.31 -12.58 27.23
C ILE A 345 3.11 -12.13 28.67
N HIS A 346 1.85 -12.13 29.12
CA HIS A 346 1.54 -11.87 30.50
C HIS A 346 0.32 -12.66 30.99
N SER A 347 0.57 -13.86 31.49
CA SER A 347 -0.44 -14.79 31.98
C SER A 347 -0.70 -14.65 33.49
N SER A 348 -1.94 -14.90 33.90
CA SER A 348 -2.33 -14.87 35.31
C SER A 348 -1.73 -16.04 36.09
N ARG A 349 -1.25 -15.76 37.30
CA ARG A 349 -0.71 -16.75 38.24
C ARG A 349 -1.67 -17.10 39.38
N ALA A 350 -2.83 -16.43 39.45
CA ALA A 350 -3.71 -16.51 40.60
C ALA A 350 -4.41 -17.87 40.71
N GLY A 351 -4.42 -18.43 41.92
CA GLY A 351 -5.16 -19.68 42.21
C GLY A 351 -4.45 -20.97 41.77
N LEU A 352 -3.20 -20.87 41.31
CA LEU A 352 -2.39 -22.01 40.85
C LEU A 352 -1.43 -22.50 41.94
N GLN A 353 -0.88 -23.71 41.77
CA GLN A 353 0.14 -24.28 42.66
C GLN A 353 1.48 -23.56 42.46
N GLU A 354 2.34 -23.54 43.49
CA GLU A 354 3.63 -22.82 43.47
C GLU A 354 4.50 -23.19 42.27
N ALA A 355 4.68 -24.48 41.99
CA ALA A 355 5.46 -24.94 40.84
C ALA A 355 4.89 -24.48 39.47
N THR A 356 3.56 -24.37 39.35
CA THR A 356 2.90 -23.83 38.16
C THR A 356 3.09 -22.32 38.06
N GLN A 357 3.03 -21.61 39.19
CA GLN A 357 3.28 -20.17 39.24
C GLN A 357 4.72 -19.82 38.83
N ASP A 358 5.68 -20.65 39.23
CA ASP A 358 7.09 -20.48 38.86
C ASP A 358 7.29 -20.64 37.36
N LEU A 359 6.70 -21.69 36.75
CA LEU A 359 6.76 -21.90 35.30
C LEU A 359 6.09 -20.75 34.52
N ILE A 360 4.92 -20.28 34.97
CA ILE A 360 4.26 -19.12 34.35
C ILE A 360 5.09 -17.85 34.53
N SER A 361 5.77 -17.69 35.66
CA SER A 361 6.65 -16.53 35.87
C SER A 361 7.82 -16.54 34.89
N GLU A 362 8.41 -17.71 34.63
CA GLU A 362 9.48 -17.86 33.64
C GLU A 362 8.98 -17.50 32.23
N ILE A 363 7.76 -17.92 31.87
CA ILE A 363 7.15 -17.65 30.56
C ILE A 363 6.70 -16.18 30.42
N ASN A 364 6.22 -15.56 31.50
CA ASN A 364 5.85 -14.14 31.50
C ASN A 364 7.06 -13.20 31.34
N ASP A 365 8.27 -13.68 31.64
CA ASP A 365 9.50 -12.93 31.40
C ASP A 365 10.06 -13.19 29.98
N GLN A 366 9.29 -13.91 29.15
CA GLN A 366 9.70 -14.40 27.83
C GLN A 366 8.83 -13.86 26.68
N ASP A 367 8.88 -12.55 26.44
CA ASP A 367 8.23 -11.91 25.29
C ASP A 367 8.88 -12.34 23.96
N LYS A 368 8.05 -12.47 22.91
CA LYS A 368 8.51 -12.91 21.58
C LYS A 368 8.95 -11.71 20.73
N TYR A 369 10.12 -11.81 20.13
CA TYR A 369 10.69 -10.75 19.30
C TYR A 369 11.28 -11.29 18.00
N LEU A 370 11.24 -10.47 16.96
CA LEU A 370 12.04 -10.60 15.76
C LEU A 370 13.11 -9.50 15.73
N TYR A 371 14.37 -9.93 15.72
CA TYR A 371 15.52 -9.09 15.45
C TYR A 371 15.94 -9.29 14.00
N ALA A 372 16.13 -8.20 13.27
CA ALA A 372 16.41 -8.28 11.84
C ALA A 372 17.51 -7.32 11.42
N ALA A 373 18.41 -7.77 10.54
CA ALA A 373 19.42 -6.94 9.93
C ALA A 373 19.58 -7.32 8.45
N GLN A 374 19.77 -6.35 7.57
CA GLN A 374 20.05 -6.58 6.16
C GLN A 374 21.08 -5.59 5.67
N ILE A 375 22.09 -6.10 4.95
CA ILE A 375 22.97 -5.29 4.14
C ILE A 375 22.58 -5.47 2.67
N GLY A 376 22.62 -4.40 1.89
CA GLY A 376 22.26 -4.50 0.48
C GLY A 376 22.84 -3.39 -0.36
N ALA A 377 22.57 -3.47 -1.65
CA ALA A 377 23.01 -2.50 -2.64
C ALA A 377 22.04 -2.43 -3.81
N SER A 378 21.73 -1.22 -4.26
CA SER A 378 21.16 -0.96 -5.58
C SER A 378 22.26 -0.48 -6.52
N TYR A 379 22.34 -1.06 -7.71
CA TYR A 379 23.30 -0.68 -8.75
C TYR A 379 22.59 -0.39 -10.08
N ASP A 380 22.66 0.86 -10.52
CA ASP A 380 22.11 1.35 -11.79
C ASP A 380 23.21 1.40 -12.85
N PHE A 381 23.18 0.45 -13.79
CA PHE A 381 24.18 0.36 -14.86
C PHE A 381 24.07 1.51 -15.86
N ILE A 382 25.15 1.78 -16.62
CA ILE A 382 25.15 2.78 -17.70
C ILE A 382 24.04 2.54 -18.73
N ASN A 383 23.71 1.28 -19.02
CA ASN A 383 22.63 0.90 -19.94
C ASN A 383 21.24 0.98 -19.31
N ARG A 384 21.11 1.56 -18.10
CA ARG A 384 19.88 1.68 -17.29
C ARG A 384 19.33 0.36 -16.74
N ASN A 385 20.08 -0.74 -16.86
CA ASN A 385 19.75 -1.94 -16.12
C ASN A 385 19.89 -1.65 -14.62
N LYS A 386 19.14 -2.35 -13.78
CA LYS A 386 19.16 -2.18 -12.32
C LYS A 386 19.37 -3.51 -11.64
N LEU A 387 20.36 -3.60 -10.77
CA LEU A 387 20.64 -4.77 -9.92
C LEU A 387 20.43 -4.40 -8.46
N GLU A 388 19.61 -5.16 -7.75
CA GLU A 388 19.38 -5.02 -6.32
C GLU A 388 19.81 -6.32 -5.64
N MET A 389 20.63 -6.22 -4.62
CA MET A 389 21.13 -7.36 -3.86
C MET A 389 20.95 -7.09 -2.37
N GLY A 390 20.60 -8.14 -1.62
CA GLY A 390 20.43 -8.07 -0.17
C GLY A 390 20.89 -9.37 0.49
N LEU A 391 21.57 -9.25 1.62
CA LEU A 391 21.86 -10.34 2.53
C LEU A 391 21.28 -9.99 3.88
N ALA A 392 20.31 -10.76 4.35
CA ALA A 392 19.59 -10.55 5.58
C ALA A 392 19.83 -11.66 6.60
N TYR A 393 19.69 -11.28 7.86
CA TYR A 393 19.67 -12.14 9.03
C TYR A 393 18.42 -11.82 9.86
N TYR A 394 17.63 -12.85 10.16
CA TYR A 394 16.40 -12.75 10.94
C TYR A 394 16.48 -13.71 12.12
N LYS A 395 16.39 -13.22 13.35
CA LYS A 395 16.36 -14.05 14.56
C LYS A 395 15.01 -13.91 15.25
N TYR A 396 14.29 -15.01 15.32
CA TYR A 396 13.04 -15.11 16.07
C TYR A 396 13.37 -15.64 17.46
N ASP A 397 13.15 -14.82 18.48
CA ASP A 397 13.47 -15.16 19.86
C ASP A 397 12.20 -15.67 20.56
N GLN A 398 12.35 -16.80 21.27
CA GLN A 398 11.34 -17.35 22.19
C GLN A 398 10.00 -17.74 21.54
N ILE A 399 10.03 -18.10 20.27
CA ILE A 399 8.84 -18.53 19.52
C ILE A 399 8.52 -20.03 19.68
N GLN A 400 9.47 -20.83 20.15
CA GLN A 400 9.31 -22.27 20.34
C GLN A 400 8.28 -22.59 21.43
N GLY A 401 7.48 -23.62 21.18
CA GLY A 401 6.53 -24.16 22.14
C GLY A 401 7.24 -24.83 23.32
N ARG A 402 6.69 -24.67 24.52
CA ARG A 402 7.19 -25.36 25.73
C ARG A 402 6.16 -26.32 26.28
N ARG A 403 6.56 -27.56 26.56
CA ARG A 403 5.65 -28.56 27.15
C ARG A 403 5.26 -28.21 28.59
N ASN A 404 3.99 -28.36 28.90
CA ASN A 404 3.40 -28.18 30.21
C ASN A 404 3.44 -29.50 30.99
N PRO A 405 4.19 -29.57 32.09
CA PRO A 405 4.23 -30.77 32.93
C PRO A 405 3.02 -30.89 33.88
N PHE A 406 2.17 -29.86 33.98
CA PHE A 406 1.09 -29.80 34.97
C PHE A 406 -0.29 -29.91 34.31
N GLU A 407 -0.94 -31.05 34.49
CA GLU A 407 -2.30 -31.34 34.00
C GLU A 407 -3.32 -30.27 34.44
N GLY A 408 -4.16 -29.82 33.50
CA GLY A 408 -5.28 -28.91 33.73
C GLY A 408 -4.93 -27.44 34.00
N THR A 409 -3.68 -27.02 33.74
CA THR A 409 -3.21 -25.66 34.12
C THR A 409 -3.06 -24.67 32.97
N GLY A 410 -2.88 -25.13 31.73
CA GLY A 410 -2.57 -24.27 30.57
C GLY A 410 -1.30 -23.40 30.76
N ALA A 411 -0.37 -23.83 31.63
CA ALA A 411 0.74 -22.99 32.10
C ALA A 411 1.67 -22.51 30.99
N THR A 412 1.73 -23.24 29.86
CA THR A 412 2.59 -22.93 28.72
C THR A 412 1.81 -22.49 27.48
N ASP A 413 0.48 -22.31 27.57
CA ASP A 413 -0.36 -22.00 26.41
C ASP A 413 0.08 -20.73 25.67
N ALA A 414 0.64 -19.76 26.39
CA ALA A 414 1.18 -18.53 25.81
C ALA A 414 2.41 -18.73 24.91
N THR A 415 3.07 -19.89 25.01
CA THR A 415 4.22 -20.23 24.14
C THR A 415 3.77 -20.64 22.74
N ALA A 416 2.51 -21.05 22.54
CA ALA A 416 1.96 -21.25 21.20
C ALA A 416 2.01 -19.95 20.37
N SER A 417 2.19 -20.07 19.06
CA SER A 417 2.06 -18.95 18.13
C SER A 417 0.63 -18.43 18.14
N GLN A 418 0.45 -17.14 17.87
CA GLN A 418 -0.88 -16.54 17.74
C GLN A 418 -1.57 -16.89 16.42
N PHE A 419 -0.78 -17.27 15.43
CA PHE A 419 -1.25 -17.59 14.10
C PHE A 419 -0.37 -18.69 13.51
N TYR A 420 -1.00 -19.61 12.80
CA TYR A 420 -0.37 -20.72 12.12
C TYR A 420 -0.85 -20.80 10.67
N GLN A 421 0.06 -21.18 9.77
CA GLN A 421 -0.25 -21.75 8.46
C GLN A 421 0.21 -23.21 8.45
N LEU A 422 0.36 -23.87 7.31
CA LEU A 422 0.87 -25.25 7.28
C LEU A 422 2.40 -25.29 7.15
N GLY A 423 3.01 -26.42 7.54
CA GLY A 423 4.35 -26.84 7.09
C GLY A 423 5.42 -26.88 8.17
N ASN A 424 5.46 -25.92 9.10
CA ASN A 424 6.41 -25.92 10.21
C ASN A 424 6.21 -27.13 11.14
N SER A 425 7.29 -27.65 11.71
CA SER A 425 7.24 -28.74 12.69
C SER A 425 6.61 -28.27 14.00
N LEU A 426 5.71 -29.08 14.56
CA LEU A 426 4.92 -28.74 15.76
C LEU A 426 5.05 -29.79 16.86
N ILE A 427 4.83 -29.36 18.09
CA ILE A 427 4.69 -30.23 19.25
C ILE A 427 3.39 -29.94 20.00
N GLN A 428 2.83 -30.97 20.62
CA GLN A 428 1.80 -30.79 21.64
C GLN A 428 2.44 -30.19 22.91
N ILE A 429 2.08 -28.95 23.23
CA ILE A 429 2.64 -28.20 24.37
C ILE A 429 1.85 -28.39 25.66
N ASN A 430 0.59 -28.77 25.61
CA ASN A 430 -0.18 -29.08 26.81
C ASN A 430 0.20 -30.45 27.40
N HIS A 431 -0.25 -30.74 28.62
CA HIS A 431 -0.06 -32.06 29.22
C HIS A 431 -0.81 -33.12 28.38
N PRO A 432 -0.28 -34.35 28.22
CA PRO A 432 -0.90 -35.38 27.35
C PRO A 432 -2.36 -35.75 27.66
N ASN A 433 -2.82 -35.49 28.88
CA ASN A 433 -4.20 -35.72 29.30
C ASN A 433 -5.14 -34.52 29.04
N ASP A 434 -4.61 -33.37 28.63
CA ASP A 434 -5.37 -32.15 28.33
C ASP A 434 -5.71 -32.06 26.83
N PRO A 435 -6.71 -31.24 26.43
CA PRO A 435 -7.03 -31.01 25.02
C PRO A 435 -5.84 -30.46 24.23
N VAL A 436 -5.71 -30.84 22.95
CA VAL A 436 -4.52 -30.57 22.13
C VAL A 436 -4.26 -29.06 22.02
N LYS A 437 -3.04 -28.65 22.33
CA LYS A 437 -2.50 -27.32 22.05
C LYS A 437 -1.14 -27.49 21.40
N LEU A 438 -0.96 -26.92 20.23
CA LEU A 438 0.23 -27.02 19.41
C LEU A 438 1.11 -25.78 19.59
N GLY A 439 2.42 -26.01 19.62
CA GLY A 439 3.48 -25.01 19.62
C GLY A 439 4.54 -25.35 18.58
N LEU A 440 5.33 -24.37 18.15
CA LEU A 440 6.43 -24.61 17.20
C LEU A 440 7.50 -25.51 17.84
N ALA A 441 7.97 -26.51 17.09
CA ALA A 441 9.07 -27.37 17.52
C ALA A 441 10.43 -26.70 17.22
N SER A 442 10.61 -26.24 15.98
CA SER A 442 11.86 -25.65 15.52
C SER A 442 12.07 -24.24 16.03
N GLY A 443 13.34 -23.88 16.27
CA GLY A 443 13.78 -22.49 16.38
C GLY A 443 13.99 -21.88 14.98
N TYR A 444 14.13 -20.56 14.90
CA TYR A 444 14.27 -19.86 13.61
C TYR A 444 15.32 -18.74 13.68
N GLU A 445 16.49 -19.01 13.09
CA GLU A 445 17.53 -18.03 12.80
C GLU A 445 17.87 -18.08 11.31
N LEU A 446 17.31 -17.16 10.53
CA LEU A 446 17.36 -17.23 9.07
C LEU A 446 18.52 -16.43 8.51
N ILE A 447 19.27 -17.03 7.58
CA ILE A 447 20.11 -16.28 6.64
C ILE A 447 19.41 -16.28 5.28
N ASN A 448 19.24 -15.09 4.70
CA ASN A 448 18.52 -14.92 3.44
C ASN A 448 19.34 -14.08 2.45
N ALA A 449 19.40 -14.51 1.20
CA ALA A 449 20.10 -13.83 0.12
C ALA A 449 19.16 -13.60 -1.07
N THR A 450 18.87 -12.33 -1.37
CA THR A 450 17.95 -11.93 -2.44
C THR A 450 18.69 -11.15 -3.52
N VAL A 451 18.42 -11.47 -4.78
CA VAL A 451 18.91 -10.75 -5.95
C VAL A 451 17.75 -10.43 -6.88
N LYS A 452 17.62 -9.18 -7.32
CA LYS A 452 16.68 -8.74 -8.35
C LYS A 452 17.43 -8.01 -9.46
N TYR A 453 17.16 -8.37 -10.71
CA TYR A 453 17.79 -7.74 -11.87
C TYR A 453 16.73 -7.31 -12.89
N THR A 454 16.71 -6.02 -13.20
CA THR A 454 15.85 -5.44 -14.24
C THR A 454 16.70 -5.09 -15.44
N MET A 455 16.43 -5.74 -16.57
CA MET A 455 17.04 -5.45 -17.86
C MET A 455 16.15 -4.52 -18.68
N VAL A 456 16.76 -3.46 -19.21
CA VAL A 456 16.13 -2.45 -20.07
C VAL A 456 16.61 -2.59 -21.53
N ASP A 457 17.56 -3.49 -21.80
CA ASP A 457 18.17 -3.71 -23.12
C ASP A 457 17.16 -4.08 -24.23
N PHE A 458 15.95 -4.53 -23.86
CA PHE A 458 14.88 -4.96 -24.78
C PHE A 458 13.75 -3.93 -24.94
N PHE A 459 14.03 -2.65 -24.62
CA PHE A 459 13.03 -1.57 -24.67
C PHE A 459 12.18 -1.61 -25.97
N PRO A 460 10.84 -1.52 -25.89
CA PRO A 460 10.03 -1.14 -24.72
C PRO A 460 9.73 -2.29 -23.73
N THR A 461 10.24 -3.50 -23.97
CA THR A 461 10.06 -4.63 -23.05
C THR A 461 11.17 -4.65 -22.02
N TYR A 462 10.78 -4.79 -20.76
CA TYR A 462 11.66 -4.99 -19.62
C TYR A 462 11.66 -6.47 -19.26
N VAL A 463 12.83 -6.99 -18.91
CA VAL A 463 12.96 -8.35 -18.36
C VAL A 463 13.34 -8.22 -16.89
N PHE A 464 12.60 -8.87 -16.02
CA PHE A 464 12.85 -8.93 -14.59
C PHE A 464 13.29 -10.34 -14.25
N LEU A 465 14.42 -10.46 -13.57
CA LEU A 465 14.89 -11.70 -12.99
C LEU A 465 14.98 -11.53 -11.49
N HIS A 466 14.68 -12.58 -10.74
CA HIS A 466 15.03 -12.63 -9.34
C HIS A 466 15.41 -14.04 -8.91
N ALA A 467 16.23 -14.09 -7.88
CA ALA A 467 16.56 -15.31 -7.16
C ALA A 467 16.56 -14.98 -5.67
N ASP A 468 16.05 -15.89 -4.87
CA ASP A 468 16.01 -15.76 -3.42
C ASP A 468 16.36 -17.11 -2.79
N PHE A 469 17.15 -17.10 -1.72
CA PHE A 469 17.57 -18.29 -0.99
C PHE A 469 17.50 -18.01 0.51
N VAL A 470 16.99 -18.96 1.28
CA VAL A 470 16.89 -18.88 2.73
C VAL A 470 17.35 -20.20 3.36
N LYS A 471 18.00 -20.10 4.51
CA LYS A 471 18.34 -21.24 5.36
C LYS A 471 18.08 -20.88 6.82
N ASN A 472 17.40 -21.78 7.54
CA ASN A 472 17.26 -21.73 8.97
C ASN A 472 18.48 -22.36 9.64
N LEU A 473 19.16 -21.59 10.46
CA LEU A 473 20.39 -21.97 11.16
C LEU A 473 20.11 -22.56 12.55
N ASP A 474 18.90 -22.37 13.08
CA ASP A 474 18.47 -22.83 14.41
C ASP A 474 17.60 -24.11 14.32
N PHE A 475 17.52 -24.70 13.13
CA PHE A 475 16.91 -26.00 12.92
C PHE A 475 17.78 -27.11 13.53
N ASP A 476 17.19 -27.91 14.42
CA ASP A 476 17.85 -29.03 15.10
C ASP A 476 17.26 -30.36 14.64
N GLN A 477 17.95 -31.02 13.70
CA GLN A 477 17.54 -32.31 13.16
C GLN A 477 17.41 -33.39 14.25
N ASP A 478 18.36 -33.46 15.19
CA ASP A 478 18.36 -34.49 16.23
C ASP A 478 17.12 -34.33 17.14
N TYR A 479 16.72 -33.09 17.40
CA TYR A 479 15.48 -32.81 18.13
C TYR A 479 14.25 -33.24 17.35
N ILE A 480 14.15 -32.89 16.06
CA ILE A 480 13.00 -33.28 15.22
C ILE A 480 12.89 -34.80 15.10
N ASP A 481 13.99 -35.50 14.85
CA ASP A 481 14.03 -36.98 14.81
C ASP A 481 13.55 -37.59 16.13
N SER A 482 13.84 -36.94 17.26
CA SER A 482 13.38 -37.40 18.58
C SER A 482 11.87 -37.32 18.78
N LEU A 483 11.18 -36.45 18.02
CA LEU A 483 9.72 -36.31 18.04
C LEU A 483 9.03 -37.45 17.29
N TYR A 484 9.72 -38.08 16.33
CA TYR A 484 9.20 -39.16 15.48
C TYR A 484 10.06 -40.43 15.54
N PRO A 485 10.15 -41.13 16.70
CA PRO A 485 11.06 -42.26 16.85
C PRO A 485 10.79 -43.39 15.84
N GLY A 486 11.80 -43.70 15.03
CA GLY A 486 11.72 -44.78 14.04
C GLY A 486 11.25 -44.37 12.65
N VAL A 487 11.00 -43.07 12.44
CA VAL A 487 10.77 -42.45 11.13
C VAL A 487 12.02 -41.66 10.74
N ASP A 488 12.46 -41.79 9.49
CA ASP A 488 13.58 -41.00 8.94
C ASP A 488 12.99 -39.69 8.41
N VAL A 489 13.17 -38.59 9.13
CA VAL A 489 12.66 -37.27 8.74
C VAL A 489 13.77 -36.55 7.97
N PRO A 490 13.57 -36.16 6.69
CA PRO A 490 14.59 -35.41 5.96
C PRO A 490 14.85 -34.04 6.61
N SER A 491 15.98 -33.42 6.27
CA SER A 491 16.24 -32.02 6.65
C SER A 491 15.27 -31.10 5.96
N ARG A 492 14.74 -30.11 6.69
CA ARG A 492 13.66 -29.22 6.23
C ARG A 492 13.98 -27.74 6.47
N ASP A 493 15.24 -27.36 6.39
CA ASP A 493 15.77 -26.08 6.86
C ASP A 493 16.06 -25.06 5.74
N GLN A 494 15.72 -25.34 4.49
CA GLN A 494 16.10 -24.54 3.32
C GLN A 494 14.94 -24.18 2.39
N GLY A 495 15.10 -23.05 1.70
CA GLY A 495 14.16 -22.62 0.66
C GLY A 495 14.85 -21.82 -0.42
N TYR A 496 14.35 -21.92 -1.65
CA TYR A 496 14.80 -21.11 -2.76
C TYR A 496 13.69 -20.83 -3.77
N GLU A 497 13.82 -19.69 -4.43
CA GLU A 497 12.93 -19.25 -5.49
C GLU A 497 13.71 -18.65 -6.65
N PHE A 498 13.24 -18.90 -7.87
CA PHE A 498 13.69 -18.20 -9.05
C PHE A 498 12.50 -17.69 -9.86
N GLY A 499 12.57 -16.44 -10.31
CA GLY A 499 11.54 -15.85 -11.14
C GLY A 499 12.08 -15.13 -12.36
N ILE A 500 11.31 -15.20 -13.44
CA ILE A 500 11.50 -14.44 -14.66
C ILE A 500 10.19 -13.79 -15.07
N ALA A 501 10.24 -12.52 -15.45
CA ALA A 501 9.11 -11.82 -16.03
C ALA A 501 9.53 -10.97 -17.22
N ALA A 502 8.61 -10.79 -18.16
CA ALA A 502 8.78 -9.86 -19.28
C ALA A 502 7.53 -9.00 -19.42
N GLY A 503 7.71 -7.71 -19.70
CA GLY A 503 6.59 -6.79 -19.84
C GLY A 503 6.97 -5.32 -19.83
N THR A 504 6.00 -4.46 -19.55
CA THR A 504 6.23 -3.03 -19.31
C THR A 504 6.86 -2.79 -17.94
N SER A 505 7.51 -1.64 -17.73
CA SER A 505 8.19 -1.29 -16.47
C SER A 505 7.21 -1.17 -15.30
N THR A 506 6.05 -0.57 -15.55
CA THR A 506 4.91 -0.49 -14.63
C THR A 506 3.66 -1.09 -15.27
N LEU A 507 2.60 -1.24 -14.47
CA LEU A 507 1.28 -1.68 -14.92
C LEU A 507 0.26 -0.57 -14.63
N THR A 508 0.55 0.62 -15.14
CA THR A 508 -0.17 1.86 -14.78
C THR A 508 -1.03 2.36 -15.93
N TYR A 509 -0.65 2.09 -17.17
CA TYR A 509 -1.30 2.61 -18.36
C TYR A 509 -2.06 1.53 -19.12
N LEU A 510 -3.03 1.96 -19.90
CA LEU A 510 -3.72 1.12 -20.85
C LEU A 510 -2.72 0.37 -21.76
N ARG A 511 -2.92 -0.94 -21.91
CA ARG A 511 -2.09 -1.89 -22.67
C ARG A 511 -0.72 -2.22 -22.06
N ASP A 512 -0.42 -1.73 -20.86
CA ASP A 512 0.69 -2.29 -20.09
C ASP A 512 0.45 -3.78 -19.86
N TRP A 513 1.50 -4.58 -19.88
CA TRP A 513 1.37 -6.03 -19.79
C TRP A 513 2.58 -6.63 -19.08
N ARG A 514 2.37 -7.76 -18.43
CA ARG A 514 3.45 -8.54 -17.83
C ARG A 514 3.09 -10.03 -17.83
N VAL A 515 4.05 -10.85 -18.22
CA VAL A 515 4.01 -12.31 -18.07
C VAL A 515 5.13 -12.68 -17.11
N SER A 516 4.85 -13.51 -16.13
CA SER A 516 5.86 -14.05 -15.21
C SER A 516 5.73 -15.55 -15.03
N PHE A 517 6.87 -16.17 -14.81
CA PHE A 517 7.05 -17.53 -14.34
C PHE A 517 7.94 -17.50 -13.10
N LEU A 518 7.57 -18.26 -12.09
CA LEU A 518 8.29 -18.39 -10.83
C LEU A 518 8.28 -19.85 -10.43
N TYR A 519 9.43 -20.37 -10.02
CA TYR A 519 9.56 -21.67 -9.39
C TYR A 519 9.99 -21.47 -7.94
N ARG A 520 9.34 -22.17 -7.02
CA ARG A 520 9.62 -22.11 -5.58
C ARG A 520 9.76 -23.52 -5.04
N HIS A 521 10.70 -23.70 -4.13
CA HIS A 521 10.84 -24.87 -3.28
C HIS A 521 11.16 -24.36 -1.87
N LEU A 522 10.29 -24.61 -0.90
CA LEU A 522 10.38 -24.09 0.46
C LEU A 522 10.08 -25.20 1.46
N GLU A 523 11.11 -25.70 2.12
CA GLU A 523 10.98 -26.79 3.09
C GLU A 523 10.25 -26.34 4.37
N GLY A 524 9.70 -27.31 5.10
CA GLY A 524 8.79 -27.09 6.22
C GLY A 524 9.30 -26.14 7.31
N ASP A 525 10.55 -26.23 7.76
CA ASP A 525 11.13 -25.42 8.84
C ASP A 525 12.16 -24.39 8.34
N ALA A 526 12.11 -24.04 7.04
CA ALA A 526 13.02 -23.08 6.44
C ALA A 526 12.72 -21.62 6.83
N VAL A 527 11.44 -21.29 7.03
CA VAL A 527 10.94 -19.97 7.46
C VAL A 527 9.75 -20.15 8.40
N LEU A 528 9.41 -19.12 9.17
CA LEU A 528 8.23 -19.15 10.02
C LEU A 528 6.95 -19.11 9.17
N ASP A 529 6.13 -20.16 9.27
CA ASP A 529 4.89 -20.35 8.52
C ASP A 529 3.95 -19.16 8.65
N ALA A 530 3.81 -18.60 9.85
CA ALA A 530 2.88 -17.53 10.17
C ALA A 530 3.09 -16.27 9.32
N PHE A 531 4.28 -16.09 8.74
CA PHE A 531 4.65 -14.94 7.91
C PHE A 531 4.97 -15.29 6.45
N ALA A 532 4.93 -16.58 6.08
CA ALA A 532 5.13 -17.04 4.71
C ALA A 532 3.94 -16.68 3.80
N ASP A 533 4.12 -16.86 2.49
CA ASP A 533 3.09 -16.64 1.46
C ASP A 533 1.77 -17.31 1.82
N SER A 534 0.67 -16.58 1.66
CA SER A 534 -0.70 -17.01 1.98
C SER A 534 -1.46 -17.67 0.82
N ASP A 535 -0.91 -17.66 -0.40
CA ASP A 535 -1.55 -18.20 -1.60
C ASP A 535 -0.91 -19.52 -2.10
N PHE A 536 0.40 -19.74 -1.94
CA PHE A 536 1.11 -20.93 -2.46
C PHE A 536 0.86 -22.17 -1.58
N LEU A 537 0.39 -23.29 -2.16
CA LEU A 537 -0.12 -24.46 -1.43
C LEU A 537 -1.17 -24.12 -0.35
N LEU A 538 -2.03 -23.14 -0.61
CA LEU A 538 -2.99 -22.57 0.35
C LEU A 538 -2.39 -21.83 1.56
N GLY A 539 -1.07 -21.67 1.59
CA GLY A 539 -0.33 -20.85 2.54
C GLY A 539 0.59 -21.64 3.47
N GLY A 540 1.67 -21.00 3.90
CA GLY A 540 2.66 -21.58 4.81
C GLY A 540 3.95 -22.03 4.12
N THR A 541 4.53 -23.12 4.61
CA THR A 541 5.79 -23.73 4.14
C THR A 541 5.53 -25.17 3.69
N ASP A 542 6.60 -25.95 3.48
CA ASP A 542 6.53 -27.33 3.00
C ASP A 542 5.89 -27.44 1.61
N ALA A 543 6.35 -26.61 0.68
CA ALA A 543 5.72 -26.49 -0.62
C ALA A 543 6.76 -26.32 -1.73
N GLU A 544 6.55 -27.05 -2.83
CA GLU A 544 7.27 -26.85 -4.08
C GLU A 544 6.36 -26.77 -5.29
N GLY A 545 6.82 -26.12 -6.34
CA GLY A 545 6.05 -25.97 -7.56
C GLY A 545 6.29 -24.64 -8.27
N TYR A 546 5.29 -24.17 -9.01
CA TYR A 546 5.44 -23.02 -9.89
C TYR A 546 4.21 -22.11 -9.92
N ILE A 547 4.48 -20.85 -10.23
CA ILE A 547 3.49 -19.80 -10.40
C ILE A 547 3.63 -19.21 -11.80
N LEU A 548 2.55 -19.22 -12.56
CA LEU A 548 2.42 -18.54 -13.84
C LEU A 548 1.45 -17.37 -13.68
N GLN A 549 1.85 -16.18 -14.09
CA GLN A 549 0.98 -15.01 -14.00
C GLN A 549 0.99 -14.19 -15.29
N PHE A 550 -0.21 -13.81 -15.72
CA PHE A 550 -0.44 -12.85 -16.79
C PHE A 550 -1.17 -11.63 -16.23
N GLN A 551 -0.72 -10.44 -16.61
CA GLN A 551 -1.29 -9.16 -16.20
C GLN A 551 -1.45 -8.26 -17.42
N TYR A 552 -2.59 -7.56 -17.52
CA TYR A 552 -2.89 -6.65 -18.61
C TYR A 552 -3.67 -5.42 -18.14
N GLY A 553 -3.15 -4.23 -18.47
CA GLY A 553 -3.77 -2.94 -18.21
C GLY A 553 -4.94 -2.69 -19.16
N ILE A 554 -6.17 -2.76 -18.63
CA ILE A 554 -7.39 -2.54 -19.41
C ILE A 554 -7.84 -1.08 -19.43
N TYR A 555 -7.38 -0.30 -18.44
CA TYR A 555 -7.50 1.16 -18.34
C TYR A 555 -6.35 1.67 -17.47
N ASP A 556 -6.18 2.99 -17.44
CA ASP A 556 -5.17 3.58 -16.55
C ASP A 556 -5.50 3.25 -15.08
N ASN A 557 -4.48 2.77 -14.37
CA ASN A 557 -4.55 2.26 -13.01
C ASN A 557 -5.56 1.11 -12.82
N THR A 558 -5.90 0.37 -13.88
CA THR A 558 -6.81 -0.78 -13.81
C THR A 558 -6.23 -1.99 -14.54
N VAL A 559 -5.98 -3.06 -13.80
CA VAL A 559 -5.30 -4.26 -14.28
C VAL A 559 -6.21 -5.48 -14.10
N VAL A 560 -6.28 -6.30 -15.15
CA VAL A 560 -6.79 -7.68 -15.06
C VAL A 560 -5.60 -8.62 -14.95
N SER A 561 -5.66 -9.57 -14.02
CA SER A 561 -4.64 -10.61 -13.91
C SER A 561 -5.25 -12.01 -13.87
N ALA A 562 -4.52 -12.97 -14.42
CA ALA A 562 -4.74 -14.39 -14.25
C ALA A 562 -3.46 -14.99 -13.65
N LYS A 563 -3.56 -15.64 -12.49
CA LYS A 563 -2.47 -16.32 -11.81
C LYS A 563 -2.84 -17.80 -11.65
N TRP A 564 -1.97 -18.69 -12.10
CA TRP A 564 -2.05 -20.13 -11.89
C TRP A 564 -0.92 -20.53 -10.94
N LEU A 565 -1.27 -21.13 -9.82
CA LEU A 565 -0.32 -21.72 -8.87
C LEU A 565 -0.53 -23.24 -8.92
N SER A 566 0.55 -23.98 -9.06
CA SER A 566 0.55 -25.44 -9.01
C SER A 566 1.61 -25.82 -8.00
N ALA A 567 1.18 -26.45 -6.90
CA ALA A 567 2.05 -26.71 -5.77
C ALA A 567 1.72 -28.06 -5.12
N ASP A 568 2.77 -28.72 -4.67
CA ASP A 568 2.74 -29.99 -3.94
C ASP A 568 3.49 -29.82 -2.62
N ALA A 569 3.09 -30.55 -1.59
CA ALA A 569 3.88 -30.67 -0.37
C ALA A 569 5.19 -31.43 -0.64
N ILE A 570 6.29 -30.99 -0.03
CA ILE A 570 7.61 -31.62 -0.26
C ILE A 570 7.70 -32.91 0.56
N ASP A 571 7.39 -32.81 1.85
CA ASP A 571 7.54 -33.92 2.78
C ASP A 571 6.21 -34.66 2.97
N ALA A 572 5.85 -35.48 1.99
CA ALA A 572 4.85 -36.52 2.20
C ALA A 572 5.41 -37.59 3.17
N ASP A 573 4.60 -38.02 4.15
CA ASP A 573 5.00 -38.97 5.21
C ASP A 573 5.85 -40.14 4.66
N PRO A 574 7.10 -40.32 5.12
CA PRO A 574 8.00 -41.39 4.67
C PRO A 574 7.48 -42.81 4.94
N SER A 575 6.50 -42.96 5.84
CA SER A 575 5.96 -44.24 6.29
C SER A 575 4.64 -44.65 5.61
N ASP A 576 3.88 -43.69 5.07
CA ASP A 576 2.66 -43.96 4.30
C ASP A 576 2.36 -42.79 3.34
N SER A 577 2.74 -42.93 2.08
CA SER A 577 2.47 -41.93 1.03
C SER A 577 0.98 -41.72 0.74
N GLU A 578 0.09 -42.46 1.39
CA GLU A 578 -1.37 -42.33 1.26
C GLU A 578 -2.00 -41.38 2.31
N ASP A 579 -1.30 -40.99 3.39
CA ASP A 579 -1.94 -40.28 4.52
C ASP A 579 -1.62 -38.76 4.61
N PHE A 580 -0.54 -38.27 4.00
CA PHE A 580 -0.11 -36.86 4.10
C PHE A 580 0.34 -36.23 2.77
N ASN A 581 -0.26 -36.66 1.65
CA ASN A 581 -0.08 -35.96 0.37
C ASN A 581 -1.05 -34.77 0.29
N LEU A 582 -0.50 -33.56 0.07
CA LEU A 582 -1.27 -32.36 -0.21
C LEU A 582 -0.78 -31.73 -1.51
N SER A 583 -1.67 -31.67 -2.49
CA SER A 583 -1.47 -30.98 -3.76
C SER A 583 -2.64 -30.05 -4.03
N VAL A 584 -2.36 -28.90 -4.63
CA VAL A 584 -3.42 -27.99 -5.08
C VAL A 584 -3.01 -27.20 -6.33
N ASP A 585 -3.95 -27.12 -7.26
CA ASP A 585 -3.90 -26.22 -8.39
C ASP A 585 -4.85 -25.05 -8.15
N THR A 586 -4.33 -23.82 -8.06
CA THR A 586 -5.11 -22.62 -7.80
C THR A 586 -5.12 -21.67 -8.99
N LEU A 587 -6.31 -21.38 -9.52
CA LEU A 587 -6.53 -20.31 -10.49
C LEU A 587 -7.11 -19.07 -9.80
N GLN A 588 -6.43 -17.94 -9.91
CA GLN A 588 -6.92 -16.64 -9.46
C GLN A 588 -7.10 -15.70 -10.65
N VAL A 589 -8.29 -15.13 -10.78
CA VAL A 589 -8.60 -14.09 -11.77
C VAL A 589 -8.99 -12.82 -11.03
N ASP A 590 -8.17 -11.78 -11.17
CA ASP A 590 -8.35 -10.52 -10.45
C ASP A 590 -8.70 -9.38 -11.41
N VAL A 591 -9.57 -8.49 -10.94
CA VAL A 591 -9.66 -7.11 -11.43
C VAL A 591 -9.24 -6.21 -10.29
N SER A 592 -8.20 -5.42 -10.53
CA SER A 592 -7.66 -4.50 -9.54
C SER A 592 -7.62 -3.08 -10.09
N ALA A 593 -7.88 -2.10 -9.21
CA ALA A 593 -7.76 -0.69 -9.54
C ALA A 593 -7.10 0.07 -8.39
N SER A 594 -6.27 1.06 -8.71
CA SER A 594 -5.56 1.89 -7.74
C SER A 594 -5.73 3.38 -8.02
N PHE A 595 -5.53 4.23 -7.01
CA PHE A 595 -5.58 5.69 -7.14
C PHE A 595 -4.61 6.42 -6.21
#